data_AF-A0A8T1S1L3-F1
#
_entry.id   AF-A0A8T1S1L3-F1
#
_cell.length_a   1.000
_cell.length_b   1.000
_cell.length_c   1.000
_cell.angle_alpha   90.00
_cell.angle_beta   90.00
_cell.angle_gamma   90.00
#
_symmetry.space_group_name_H-M   'P 1'
#
loop_
_entity.id
_entity.type
_entity.pdbx_description
1 polymer ?
#
loop_
_entity_poly.entity_id
_entity_poly.type
_entity_poly.pdbx_seq_one_letter_code
_entity_poly.pdbx_strand_id
1 'polypeptide(L)'
;IIMDSNITKQALNEIETRHSEIIKLETSIRELHDMFMDMAMLVESQGEMIDRIEYNVEHSVDYVERAVSDTKKAVKYQSKARRKKIMIIICCVVLGIVIASTFGGIFG
;
A
#
# COMPACT_ATOMS: atom_id res chain seq x y z
N ILE A 1 -22.83 -71.56 26.94
CA ILE A 1 -21.41 -71.76 26.55
C ILE A 1 -21.15 -71.37 25.08
N ILE A 2 -21.70 -72.06 24.06
CA ILE A 2 -21.48 -71.68 22.64
C ILE A 2 -22.15 -70.33 22.30
N MET A 3 -23.34 -70.07 22.86
CA MET A 3 -24.06 -68.82 22.68
C MET A 3 -23.35 -67.62 23.32
N ASP A 4 -22.79 -67.80 24.52
CA ASP A 4 -21.96 -66.77 25.20
C ASP A 4 -20.69 -66.45 24.41
N SER A 5 -20.05 -67.45 23.79
CA SER A 5 -18.87 -67.24 22.95
C SER A 5 -19.18 -66.42 21.70
N ASN A 6 -20.35 -66.60 21.08
CA ASN A 6 -20.77 -65.79 19.93
C ASN A 6 -21.09 -64.35 20.34
N ILE A 7 -21.76 -64.14 21.48
CA ILE A 7 -22.08 -62.80 21.99
C ILE A 7 -20.79 -62.03 22.32
N THR A 8 -19.81 -62.66 22.96
CA THR A 8 -18.52 -62.02 23.29
C THR A 8 -17.71 -61.68 22.02
N LYS A 9 -17.71 -62.55 21.00
CA LYS A 9 -17.07 -62.26 19.71
C LYS A 9 -17.73 -61.10 18.98
N GLN A 10 -19.05 -61.00 19.04
CA GLN A 10 -19.80 -59.92 18.43
C GLN A 10 -19.53 -58.58 19.14
N ALA A 11 -19.53 -58.58 20.47
CA ALA A 11 -19.15 -57.41 21.27
C ALA A 11 -17.70 -56.96 21.03
N LEU A 12 -16.75 -57.90 20.87
CA LEU A 12 -15.36 -57.58 20.53
C LEU A 12 -15.25 -56.96 19.13
N ASN A 13 -15.97 -57.48 18.14
CA ASN A 13 -15.97 -56.93 16.78
C ASN A 13 -16.56 -55.51 16.74
N GLU A 14 -17.61 -55.23 17.52
CA GLU A 14 -18.16 -53.88 17.69
C GLU A 14 -17.18 -52.92 18.39
N ILE A 15 -16.44 -53.40 19.39
CA ILE A 15 -15.40 -52.61 20.06
C ILE A 15 -14.24 -52.32 19.10
N GLU A 16 -13.80 -53.30 18.33
CA GLU A 16 -12.72 -53.16 17.34
C GLU A 16 -13.11 -52.19 16.21
N THR A 17 -14.36 -52.27 15.75
CA THR A 17 -14.90 -51.34 14.74
C THR A 17 -14.90 -49.90 15.27
N ARG A 18 -15.43 -49.67 16.48
CA ARG A 18 -15.40 -48.33 17.10
C ARG A 18 -13.98 -47.82 17.34
N HIS A 19 -13.07 -48.70 17.73
CA HIS A 19 -11.67 -48.33 17.89
C HIS A 19 -11.03 -47.89 16.57
N SER A 20 -11.32 -48.58 15.46
CA SER A 20 -10.90 -48.17 14.12
C SER A 20 -11.45 -46.79 13.74
N GLU A 21 -12.71 -46.53 14.04
CA GLU A 21 -13.33 -45.21 13.80
C GLU A 21 -12.68 -44.10 14.64
N ILE A 22 -12.35 -44.37 15.91
CA ILE A 22 -11.65 -43.43 16.79
C ILE A 22 -10.25 -43.11 16.24
N ILE A 23 -9.50 -44.12 15.79
CA ILE A 23 -8.16 -43.91 15.18
C ILE A 23 -8.26 -43.07 13.90
N LYS A 24 -9.29 -43.30 13.08
CA LYS A 24 -9.53 -42.49 11.89
C LYS A 24 -9.82 -41.03 12.26
N LEU A 25 -10.66 -40.80 13.27
CA LEU A 25 -10.96 -39.45 13.77
C LEU A 25 -9.70 -38.75 14.31
N GLU A 26 -8.90 -39.44 15.11
CA GLU A 26 -7.64 -38.93 15.65
C GLU A 26 -6.67 -38.51 14.52
N THR A 27 -6.59 -39.32 13.46
CA THR A 27 -5.75 -39.03 12.29
C THR A 27 -6.21 -37.76 11.58
N SER A 28 -7.53 -37.61 11.36
CA SER A 28 -8.09 -36.38 10.78
C SER A 28 -7.89 -35.14 11.65
N ILE A 29 -7.93 -35.29 12.99
CA ILE A 29 -7.64 -34.18 13.92
C ILE A 29 -6.17 -33.76 13.84
N ARG A 30 -5.24 -34.73 13.73
CA ARG A 30 -3.81 -34.42 13.53
C ARG A 30 -3.57 -33.67 12.23
N GLU A 31 -4.14 -34.14 11.12
CA GLU A 31 -4.03 -33.43 9.83
C GLU A 31 -4.57 -32.00 9.92
N LEU A 32 -5.69 -31.79 10.60
CA LEU A 32 -6.24 -30.45 10.81
C LEU A 32 -5.30 -29.56 11.63
N HIS A 33 -4.72 -30.10 12.70
CA HIS A 33 -3.75 -29.39 13.53
C HIS A 33 -2.52 -28.97 12.71
N ASP A 34 -1.99 -29.87 11.87
CA ASP A 34 -0.83 -29.59 11.03
C ASP A 34 -1.16 -28.49 10.00
N MET A 35 -2.36 -28.52 9.39
CA MET A 35 -2.82 -27.43 8.52
C MET A 35 -2.92 -26.07 9.26
N PHE A 36 -3.36 -26.05 10.52
CA PHE A 36 -3.40 -24.82 11.32
C PHE A 36 -1.99 -24.29 11.63
N MET A 37 -1.03 -25.17 11.90
CA MET A 37 0.36 -24.79 12.15
C MET A 37 1.04 -24.26 10.89
N ASP A 38 0.81 -24.90 9.75
CA ASP A 38 1.31 -24.43 8.45
C ASP A 38 0.73 -23.06 8.08
N MET A 39 -0.57 -22.85 8.34
CA MET A 39 -1.21 -21.54 8.14
C MET A 39 -0.59 -20.47 9.03
N ALA A 40 -0.30 -20.77 10.31
CA ALA A 40 0.35 -19.83 11.22
C ALA A 40 1.76 -19.44 10.73
N MET A 41 2.57 -20.41 10.29
CA MET A 41 3.89 -20.14 9.70
C MET A 41 3.81 -19.29 8.42
N LEU A 42 2.86 -19.58 7.54
CA LEU A 42 2.67 -18.81 6.31
C LEU A 42 2.26 -17.36 6.58
N VAL A 43 1.40 -17.11 7.58
CA VAL A 43 0.98 -15.77 7.97
C VAL A 43 2.14 -14.99 8.59
N GLU A 44 2.93 -15.63 9.46
CA GLU A 44 4.12 -15.02 10.06
C GLU A 44 5.15 -14.64 8.99
N SER A 45 5.44 -15.56 8.05
CA SER A 45 6.37 -15.30 6.95
C SER A 45 5.89 -14.20 5.99
N GLN A 46 4.57 -14.03 5.82
CA GLN A 46 4.01 -12.93 5.03
C GLN A 46 4.08 -11.57 5.73
N GLY A 47 4.29 -11.53 7.06
CA GLY A 47 4.44 -10.29 7.82
C GLY A 47 5.57 -9.39 7.30
N GLU A 48 6.75 -9.96 7.04
CA GLU A 48 7.91 -9.19 6.56
C GLU A 48 7.71 -8.59 5.15
N MET A 49 6.84 -9.17 4.32
CA MET A 49 6.50 -8.62 3.01
C MET A 49 5.56 -7.42 3.12
N ILE A 50 4.64 -7.44 4.09
CA ILE A 50 3.67 -6.37 4.34
C ILE A 50 4.41 -5.10 4.79
N ASP A 51 5.41 -5.21 5.66
CA ASP A 51 6.21 -4.07 6.13
C ASP A 51 6.87 -3.29 4.97
N ARG A 52 7.35 -4.00 3.94
CA ARG A 52 7.94 -3.36 2.75
C ARG A 52 6.90 -2.66 1.89
N ILE A 53 5.68 -3.18 1.81
CA ILE A 53 4.59 -2.54 1.08
C ILE A 53 4.17 -1.27 1.82
N GLU A 54 4.00 -1.35 3.14
CA GLU A 54 3.67 -0.20 3.99
C GLU A 54 4.72 0.91 3.85
N TYR A 55 6.01 0.57 3.97
CA TYR A 55 7.11 1.53 3.79
C TYR A 55 7.08 2.22 2.42
N ASN A 56 6.90 1.47 1.33
CA ASN A 56 6.85 2.04 -0.01
C ASN A 56 5.60 2.91 -0.23
N VAL A 57 4.47 2.54 0.34
CA VAL A 57 3.22 3.31 0.28
C VAL A 57 3.37 4.60 1.06
N GLU A 58 3.90 4.55 2.29
CA GLU A 58 4.13 5.74 3.13
C GLU A 58 5.06 6.73 2.43
N HIS A 59 6.16 6.27 1.86
CA HIS A 59 7.06 7.14 1.09
C HIS A 59 6.40 7.75 -0.14
N SER A 60 5.60 6.96 -0.86
CA SER A 60 4.87 7.45 -2.02
C SER A 60 3.90 8.57 -1.64
N VAL A 61 3.25 8.46 -0.48
CA VAL A 61 2.37 9.50 0.07
C VAL A 61 3.16 10.77 0.41
N ASP A 62 4.30 10.68 1.11
CA ASP A 62 5.15 11.85 1.44
C ASP A 62 5.64 12.58 0.17
N TYR A 63 6.08 11.83 -0.86
CA TYR A 63 6.49 12.42 -2.13
C TYR A 63 5.35 13.17 -2.82
N VAL A 64 4.15 12.59 -2.84
CA VAL A 64 2.97 13.22 -3.46
C VAL A 64 2.57 14.48 -2.68
N GLU A 65 2.57 14.45 -1.36
CA GLU A 65 2.23 15.60 -0.53
C GLU A 65 3.18 16.79 -0.80
N ARG A 66 4.50 16.52 -0.82
CA ARG A 66 5.51 17.53 -1.15
C ARG A 66 5.34 18.06 -2.57
N ALA A 67 5.12 17.18 -3.55
CA ALA A 67 4.90 17.57 -4.94
C ALA A 67 3.67 18.48 -5.10
N VAL A 68 2.57 18.19 -4.40
CA VAL A 68 1.37 19.05 -4.39
C VAL A 68 1.67 20.42 -3.78
N SER A 69 2.42 20.47 -2.67
CA SER A 69 2.83 21.73 -2.03
C SER A 69 3.69 22.59 -2.96
N ASP A 70 4.68 21.98 -3.60
CA ASP A 70 5.63 22.70 -4.44
C ASP A 70 5.04 23.12 -5.78
N THR A 71 4.18 22.31 -6.40
CA THR A 71 3.42 22.72 -7.59
C THR A 71 2.50 23.90 -7.30
N LYS A 72 1.85 23.93 -6.12
CA LYS A 72 1.04 25.07 -5.67
C LYS A 72 1.88 26.34 -5.51
N LYS A 73 3.07 26.23 -4.91
CA LYS A 73 4.03 27.35 -4.82
C LYS A 73 4.50 27.81 -6.20
N ALA A 74 4.79 26.88 -7.11
CA ALA A 74 5.23 27.17 -8.47
C ALA A 74 4.20 28.01 -9.23
N VAL A 75 2.90 27.66 -9.16
CA VAL A 75 1.81 28.44 -9.76
C VAL A 75 1.72 29.85 -9.15
N LYS A 76 1.90 29.97 -7.83
CA LYS A 76 1.94 31.26 -7.14
C LYS A 76 3.13 32.12 -7.58
N TYR A 77 4.31 31.53 -7.78
CA TYR A 77 5.47 32.27 -8.30
C TYR A 77 5.30 32.65 -9.76
N GLN A 78 4.78 31.76 -10.60
CA GLN A 78 4.52 32.03 -12.02
C GLN A 78 3.56 33.20 -12.21
N SER A 79 2.46 33.25 -11.43
CA SER A 79 1.50 34.36 -11.48
C SER A 79 2.12 35.70 -11.02
N LYS A 80 2.94 35.69 -9.97
CA LYS A 80 3.71 36.88 -9.54
C LYS A 80 4.73 37.33 -10.59
N ALA A 81 5.45 36.40 -11.20
CA ALA A 81 6.43 36.69 -12.24
C ALA A 81 5.77 37.31 -13.48
N ARG A 82 4.59 36.83 -13.90
CA ARG A 82 3.80 37.46 -14.97
C ARG A 82 3.47 38.93 -14.66
N ARG A 83 3.02 39.24 -13.44
CA ARG A 83 2.73 40.63 -13.04
C ARG A 83 3.98 41.50 -13.09
N LYS A 84 5.11 41.00 -12.58
CA LYS A 84 6.40 41.72 -12.64
C LYS A 84 6.86 41.94 -14.09
N LYS A 85 6.70 40.94 -14.97
CA LYS A 85 7.05 41.06 -16.39
C LYS A 85 6.27 42.18 -17.07
N ILE A 86 4.97 42.31 -16.80
CA ILE A 86 4.15 43.40 -17.34
C ILE A 86 4.67 44.77 -16.86
N MET A 87 4.96 44.91 -15.57
CA MET A 87 5.50 46.16 -15.03
C MET A 87 6.85 46.53 -15.65
N ILE A 88 7.74 45.55 -15.86
CA ILE A 88 9.04 45.77 -16.52
C ILE A 88 8.83 46.26 -17.95
N ILE A 89 7.91 45.64 -18.72
CA ILE A 89 7.61 46.05 -20.10
C ILE A 89 7.10 47.50 -20.13
N ILE A 90 6.18 47.86 -19.24
CA ILE A 90 5.65 49.23 -19.15
C ILE A 90 6.79 50.23 -18.86
N CYS A 91 7.65 49.94 -17.87
CA CYS A 91 8.80 50.80 -17.56
C CYS A 91 9.74 50.97 -18.75
N CYS A 92 10.06 49.89 -19.48
CA CYS A 92 10.91 49.94 -20.67
C CYS A 92 10.31 50.79 -21.78
N VAL A 93 9.00 50.70 -22.03
CA VAL A 93 8.30 51.52 -23.03
C VAL A 93 8.36 53.01 -22.66
N VAL A 94 8.09 53.35 -21.40
CA VAL A 94 8.16 54.74 -20.92
C VAL A 94 9.57 55.31 -21.08
N LEU A 95 10.60 54.55 -20.68
CA LEU A 95 11.99 54.97 -20.85
C LEU A 95 12.35 55.17 -22.32
N GLY A 96 11.89 54.29 -23.22
CA GLY A 96 12.09 54.44 -24.66
C GLY A 96 11.48 55.73 -25.21
N ILE A 97 10.27 56.09 -24.78
CA ILE A 97 9.60 57.34 -25.18
C ILE A 97 10.36 58.57 -24.66
N VAL A 98 10.80 58.56 -23.39
CA VAL A 98 11.57 59.66 -22.81
C VAL A 98 12.86 59.90 -23.60
N ILE A 99 13.62 58.84 -23.89
CA ILE A 99 14.84 58.92 -24.67
C ILE A 99 14.55 59.47 -26.08
N ALA A 100 13.53 58.95 -26.77
CA ALA A 100 13.16 59.43 -28.10
C ALA A 100 12.78 60.92 -28.10
N SER A 101 12.05 61.38 -27.08
CA SER A 101 11.65 62.78 -26.94
C SER A 101 12.85 63.72 -26.70
N THR A 102 13.84 63.31 -25.90
CA THR A 102 15.04 64.11 -25.67
C THR A 102 15.92 64.19 -26.91
N PHE A 103 16.07 63.10 -27.67
CA PHE A 103 16.83 63.12 -28.92
C PHE A 103 16.11 63.92 -30.01
N GLY A 104 14.79 63.76 -30.15
CA GLY A 104 13.99 64.51 -31.13
C GLY A 104 13.97 66.01 -30.90
N GLY A 105 13.91 66.47 -29.64
CA GLY A 105 13.97 67.89 -29.31
C GLY A 105 15.36 68.52 -29.32
N ILE A 106 16.42 67.72 -29.34
CA ILE A 106 17.81 68.20 -29.46
C ILE A 106 18.26 68.25 -30.92
N PHE A 107 17.78 67.34 -31.78
CA PHE A 107 18.17 67.24 -33.20
C PHE A 107 17.15 67.83 -34.19
N GLY A 108 15.91 68.10 -33.78
CA GLY A 108 14.89 68.80 -34.57
C GLY A 108 14.80 70.26 -34.18
#